data_AF-A0A318Q7W1-F1
#
_entry.id   AF-A0A318Q7W1-F1
#
_cell.length_a   1.000
_cell.length_b   1.000
_cell.length_c   1.000
_cell.angle_alpha   90.00
_cell.angle_beta   90.00
_cell.angle_gamma   90.00
#
_symmetry.space_group_name_H-M   'P 1'
#
loop_
_entity.id
_entity.type
_entity.pdbx_description
1 polymer ?
#
loop_
_entity_poly.entity_id
_entity_poly.type
_entity_poly.pdbx_seq_one_letter_code
_entity_poly.pdbx_strand_id
1 'polypeptide(L)'
;MLAAACVLVPPGMSAHAQVPRTQVAQGRARLGNSTPLISQIDPATVHDSTTAPAEGDADTLDTSGNLLGDMGGLRPWLYKHGITFGLQDVEELWGNATGGAPSINDAGSGSGTGPAYDAVTAPTLTVDLEKLFGLRGGLFNVSALQTRGRSISQDHLYDYNPVSGFEADRSTRLFELWYQQSFLNGKLDVKIGQQDLDTEFLISDYGSLYLNASFGWPMGPSLNLYSGGPSWPLASPAIRLRYRPTDAFTFMFAAADDNPPGNRYNSFGIQDGGNTADPTNQTTNDGSGTRFNMGTGALLITELQYALNPQPTDMAHATKDPGLPGIYKLGGYYDTGDFPDYRYNTQGQSLGRAVLAGGDTTPRWDRGNWLIYGIIDQMLWRPSLTSPQSVGVFARATGNSGDRNLISFAIDAGINLKAPFRGRDNDTVGLGWGIGRTSSGMRDYDRASHSLKQGSENHLELTYQAQVTPWLVLQPDFQYVWHPSGDVQDPRYATPRRVGDEAVFGIHTNVTF
;
A
#
# COMPACT_ATOMS: atom_id res chain seq x y z
N MET A 1 -46.07 -19.88 32.29
CA MET A 1 -46.92 -18.75 31.85
C MET A 1 -46.19 -17.46 32.18
N LEU A 2 -45.43 -16.91 31.24
CA LEU A 2 -45.04 -15.50 31.23
C LEU A 2 -44.87 -15.13 29.75
N ALA A 3 -45.65 -14.15 29.31
CA ALA A 3 -45.88 -13.82 27.91
C ALA A 3 -44.75 -12.97 27.32
N ALA A 4 -44.30 -13.34 26.12
CA ALA A 4 -43.44 -12.53 25.28
C ALA A 4 -44.30 -11.53 24.49
N ALA A 5 -44.06 -10.22 24.68
CA ALA A 5 -44.65 -9.18 23.88
C ALA A 5 -43.79 -8.97 22.62
N CYS A 6 -44.29 -9.41 21.46
CA CYS A 6 -43.78 -8.99 20.16
C CYS A 6 -44.25 -7.56 19.87
N VAL A 7 -43.31 -6.63 19.74
CA VAL A 7 -43.57 -5.30 19.17
C VAL A 7 -43.31 -5.40 17.67
N LEU A 8 -44.38 -5.32 16.88
CA LEU A 8 -44.36 -5.15 15.43
C LEU A 8 -43.84 -3.75 15.10
N VAL A 9 -42.66 -3.68 14.46
CA VAL A 9 -42.14 -2.47 13.81
C VAL A 9 -42.70 -2.43 12.38
N PRO A 10 -43.22 -1.29 11.89
CA PRO A 10 -43.76 -1.18 10.53
C PRO A 10 -42.66 -1.34 9.46
N PRO A 11 -43.00 -1.78 8.22
CA PRO A 11 -42.03 -1.92 7.14
C PRO A 11 -41.73 -0.53 6.56
N GLY A 12 -40.64 0.08 7.03
CA GLY A 12 -40.09 1.31 6.46
C GLY A 12 -38.75 1.00 5.79
N MET A 13 -38.69 1.21 4.47
CA MET A 13 -37.50 1.27 3.61
C MET A 13 -36.33 0.34 3.99
N SER A 14 -36.30 -0.85 3.37
CA SER A 14 -35.09 -1.67 3.30
C SER A 14 -34.03 -0.94 2.46
N ALA A 15 -33.26 -0.06 3.09
CA ALA A 15 -31.95 0.30 2.58
C ALA A 15 -31.09 -0.97 2.71
N HIS A 16 -30.89 -1.67 1.59
CA HIS A 16 -29.88 -2.73 1.56
C HIS A 16 -28.55 -2.11 1.99
N ALA A 17 -27.87 -2.74 2.94
CA ALA A 17 -26.55 -2.30 3.35
C ALA A 17 -25.66 -2.28 2.09
N GLN A 18 -25.25 -1.08 1.65
CA GLN A 18 -24.19 -0.98 0.65
C GLN A 18 -22.97 -1.74 1.18
N VAL A 19 -22.30 -2.49 0.31
CA VAL A 19 -21.05 -3.19 0.64
C VAL A 19 -20.15 -2.19 1.38
N PRO A 20 -19.72 -2.48 2.62
CA PRO A 20 -18.82 -1.61 3.37
C PRO A 20 -17.63 -1.15 2.52
N ARG A 21 -17.58 0.15 2.21
CA ARG A 21 -16.51 0.76 1.42
C ARG A 21 -15.13 0.51 2.03
N THR A 22 -14.14 0.26 1.18
CA THR A 22 -12.72 0.23 1.58
C THR A 22 -12.29 1.57 2.18
N GLN A 23 -11.16 1.61 2.86
CA GLN A 23 -10.64 2.85 3.42
C GLN A 23 -10.41 3.92 2.36
N VAL A 24 -9.77 3.53 1.26
CA VAL A 24 -9.50 4.37 0.10
C VAL A 24 -10.80 4.91 -0.50
N ALA A 25 -11.81 4.07 -0.67
CA ALA A 25 -13.11 4.50 -1.21
C ALA A 25 -13.81 5.52 -0.29
N GLN A 26 -13.65 5.40 1.03
CA GLN A 26 -14.18 6.36 1.98
C GLN A 26 -13.42 7.68 1.97
N GLY A 27 -12.08 7.63 1.91
CA GLY A 27 -11.25 8.82 1.83
C GLY A 27 -11.54 9.63 0.56
N ARG A 28 -11.60 8.95 -0.59
CA ARG A 28 -12.06 9.52 -1.88
C ARG A 28 -13.41 10.22 -1.77
N ALA A 29 -14.40 9.56 -1.15
CA ALA A 29 -15.72 10.15 -0.97
C ALA A 29 -15.69 11.40 -0.08
N ARG A 30 -14.97 11.35 1.05
CA ARG A 30 -14.79 12.50 1.96
C ARG A 30 -14.08 13.67 1.29
N LEU A 31 -13.15 13.39 0.38
CA LEU A 31 -12.43 14.36 -0.44
C LEU A 31 -13.21 14.82 -1.68
N GLY A 32 -14.47 14.41 -1.85
CA GLY A 32 -15.32 14.86 -2.95
C GLY A 32 -14.85 14.38 -4.32
N ASN A 33 -14.33 13.15 -4.41
CA ASN A 33 -13.86 12.53 -5.65
C ASN A 33 -12.72 13.28 -6.37
N SER A 34 -11.96 14.08 -5.63
CA SER A 34 -10.81 14.85 -6.14
C SER A 34 -9.50 14.05 -6.23
N THR A 35 -9.49 12.84 -5.67
CA THR A 35 -8.38 11.90 -5.72
C THR A 35 -8.28 11.24 -7.11
N PRO A 36 -7.17 10.55 -7.44
CA PRO A 36 -7.09 9.72 -8.64
C PRO A 36 -8.26 8.74 -8.80
N LEU A 37 -8.53 8.34 -10.06
CA LEU A 37 -9.61 7.40 -10.37
C LEU A 37 -9.28 6.00 -9.84
N ILE A 38 -8.05 5.56 -10.06
CA ILE A 38 -7.49 4.29 -9.57
C ILE A 38 -6.46 4.61 -8.49
N SER A 39 -6.56 3.90 -7.38
CA SER A 39 -5.58 3.93 -6.30
C SER A 39 -4.53 2.86 -6.56
N GLN A 40 -3.26 3.27 -6.59
CA GLN A 40 -2.12 2.38 -6.81
C GLN A 40 -1.71 1.57 -5.57
N ILE A 41 -2.43 1.74 -4.45
CA ILE A 41 -2.16 1.08 -3.17
C ILE A 41 -3.06 -0.17 -2.96
N ASP A 42 -4.11 -0.34 -3.76
CA ASP A 42 -5.13 -1.37 -3.52
C ASP A 42 -5.48 -2.15 -4.79
N PRO A 43 -4.61 -3.07 -5.23
CA PRO A 43 -4.81 -3.74 -6.51
C PRO A 43 -5.81 -4.90 -6.45
N ALA A 44 -6.13 -5.42 -5.26
CA ALA A 44 -6.99 -6.58 -5.10
C ALA A 44 -8.41 -6.25 -4.64
N THR A 45 -8.64 -5.09 -4.00
CA THR A 45 -9.97 -4.72 -3.48
C THR A 45 -10.60 -3.50 -4.15
N VAL A 46 -10.04 -3.02 -5.27
CA VAL A 46 -10.68 -2.00 -6.13
C VAL A 46 -11.89 -2.58 -6.89
N HIS A 47 -12.97 -2.78 -6.14
CA HIS A 47 -14.33 -2.93 -6.65
C HIS A 47 -15.08 -1.58 -6.75
N ASP A 48 -14.49 -0.48 -6.27
CA ASP A 48 -15.18 0.80 -6.09
C ASP A 48 -14.80 1.90 -7.13
N SER A 49 -14.10 1.55 -8.22
CA SER A 49 -13.80 2.49 -9.32
C SER A 49 -14.99 2.75 -10.25
N THR A 50 -16.08 1.99 -10.13
CA THR A 50 -17.38 2.31 -10.72
C THR A 50 -18.32 2.80 -9.63
N THR A 51 -18.64 4.10 -9.69
CA THR A 51 -19.85 4.72 -9.13
C THR A 51 -20.57 3.89 -8.07
N ALA A 52 -20.33 4.19 -6.79
CA ALA A 52 -21.23 3.77 -5.72
C ALA A 52 -22.68 4.07 -6.19
N PRO A 53 -23.60 3.09 -6.15
CA PRO A 53 -24.97 3.33 -6.60
C PRO A 53 -25.49 4.56 -5.86
N ALA A 54 -25.94 5.56 -6.62
CA ALA A 54 -26.64 6.69 -6.05
C ALA A 54 -27.78 6.13 -5.19
N GLU A 55 -27.92 6.62 -3.96
CA GLU A 55 -29.10 6.31 -3.16
C GLU A 55 -30.33 6.83 -3.92
N GLY A 56 -31.06 5.89 -4.53
CA GLY A 56 -32.28 6.15 -5.28
C GLY A 56 -32.23 5.72 -6.74
N ASP A 57 -32.04 4.43 -7.03
CA ASP A 57 -32.87 3.68 -8.00
C ASP A 57 -32.35 2.23 -8.12
N ALA A 58 -33.13 1.28 -7.58
CA ALA A 58 -33.00 -0.18 -7.69
C ALA A 58 -31.63 -0.82 -7.36
N ASP A 59 -31.64 -2.03 -6.79
CA ASP A 59 -30.46 -2.89 -6.55
C ASP A 59 -29.87 -3.38 -7.90
N THR A 60 -29.42 -2.46 -8.75
CA THR A 60 -28.92 -2.70 -10.10
C THR A 60 -27.39 -2.67 -10.09
N LEU A 61 -26.79 -3.75 -10.59
CA LEU A 61 -25.35 -3.87 -10.72
C LEU A 61 -24.88 -3.06 -11.94
N ASP A 62 -24.11 -2.00 -11.71
CA ASP A 62 -23.38 -1.31 -12.77
C ASP A 62 -22.19 -2.17 -13.21
N THR A 63 -22.15 -2.48 -14.51
CA THR A 63 -21.08 -3.29 -15.11
C THR A 63 -20.24 -2.49 -16.12
N SER A 64 -20.52 -1.20 -16.29
CA SER A 64 -19.94 -0.36 -17.34
C SER A 64 -18.42 -0.22 -17.25
N GLY A 65 -17.85 -0.32 -16.05
CA GLY A 65 -16.39 -0.31 -15.82
C GLY A 65 -15.71 -1.67 -15.86
N ASN A 66 -16.38 -2.72 -16.38
CA ASN A 66 -15.78 -4.04 -16.56
C ASN A 66 -15.67 -4.35 -18.06
N LEU A 67 -14.50 -4.78 -18.53
CA LEU A 67 -14.25 -5.10 -19.93
C LEU A 67 -15.19 -6.19 -20.44
N LEU A 68 -15.53 -7.18 -19.61
CA LEU A 68 -16.44 -8.26 -19.97
C LEU A 68 -17.92 -7.92 -19.68
N GLY A 69 -18.21 -6.68 -19.28
CA GLY A 69 -19.56 -6.22 -18.95
C GLY A 69 -20.24 -7.16 -17.95
N ASP A 70 -21.43 -7.64 -18.28
CA ASP A 70 -22.21 -8.54 -17.43
C ASP A 70 -21.79 -10.03 -17.47
N MET A 71 -20.78 -10.36 -18.29
CA MET A 71 -20.31 -11.74 -18.56
C MET A 71 -21.43 -12.67 -19.04
N GLY A 72 -22.30 -12.21 -19.95
CA GLY A 72 -23.45 -12.97 -20.44
C GLY A 72 -24.53 -13.19 -19.38
N GLY A 73 -24.64 -12.25 -18.44
CA GLY A 73 -25.57 -12.29 -17.30
C GLY A 73 -25.04 -13.01 -16.05
N LEU A 74 -23.82 -13.57 -16.08
CA LEU A 74 -23.23 -14.23 -14.92
C LEU A 74 -23.03 -13.27 -13.74
N ARG A 75 -22.53 -12.05 -13.98
CA ARG A 75 -22.31 -11.06 -12.90
C ARG A 75 -23.61 -10.66 -12.20
N PRO A 76 -24.68 -10.23 -12.90
CA PRO A 76 -25.97 -9.99 -12.28
C PRO A 76 -26.54 -11.22 -11.56
N TRP A 77 -26.32 -12.43 -12.08
CA TRP A 77 -26.77 -13.65 -11.42
C TRP A 77 -26.06 -13.90 -10.09
N LEU A 78 -24.73 -13.75 -10.05
CA LEU A 78 -23.93 -13.84 -8.81
C LEU A 78 -24.35 -12.75 -7.81
N TYR A 79 -24.52 -11.51 -8.29
CA TYR A 79 -24.85 -10.37 -7.45
C TYR A 79 -26.21 -10.52 -6.74
N LYS A 80 -27.21 -11.11 -7.42
CA LYS A 80 -28.50 -11.46 -6.79
C LYS A 80 -28.36 -12.42 -5.62
N HIS A 81 -27.30 -13.23 -5.59
CA HIS A 81 -26.99 -14.15 -4.50
C HIS A 81 -25.94 -13.57 -3.52
N GLY A 82 -25.68 -12.26 -3.59
CA GLY A 82 -24.70 -11.60 -2.72
C GLY A 82 -23.26 -11.84 -3.11
N ILE A 83 -22.97 -12.39 -4.29
CA ILE A 83 -21.60 -12.70 -4.72
C ILE A 83 -21.15 -11.68 -5.75
N THR A 84 -20.00 -11.06 -5.52
CA THR A 84 -19.32 -10.18 -6.47
C THR A 84 -17.99 -10.80 -6.85
N PHE A 85 -17.74 -10.92 -8.16
CA PHE A 85 -16.49 -11.40 -8.70
C PHE A 85 -15.73 -10.24 -9.35
N GLY A 86 -14.48 -10.07 -8.98
CA GLY A 86 -13.55 -9.09 -9.54
C GLY A 86 -12.38 -9.77 -10.19
N LEU A 87 -11.90 -9.18 -11.27
CA LEU A 87 -10.65 -9.57 -11.91
C LEU A 87 -9.96 -8.32 -12.40
N GLN A 88 -8.83 -8.01 -11.79
CA GLN A 88 -7.95 -6.94 -12.24
C GLN A 88 -6.69 -7.53 -12.84
N ASP A 89 -6.15 -6.84 -13.84
CA ASP A 89 -4.85 -7.12 -14.40
C ASP A 89 -4.07 -5.81 -14.50
N VAL A 90 -2.89 -5.80 -13.90
CA VAL A 90 -1.94 -4.71 -13.97
C VAL A 90 -0.72 -5.18 -14.73
N GLU A 91 -0.28 -4.35 -15.68
CA GLU A 91 0.82 -4.62 -16.58
C GLU A 91 1.73 -3.39 -16.61
N GLU A 92 3.01 -3.56 -16.31
CA GLU A 92 3.97 -2.46 -16.26
C GLU A 92 5.20 -2.75 -17.12
N LEU A 93 5.56 -1.76 -17.91
CA LEU A 93 6.80 -1.76 -18.69
C LEU A 93 7.67 -0.61 -18.21
N TRP A 94 8.83 -0.97 -17.67
CA TRP A 94 9.78 -0.05 -17.10
C TRP A 94 11.07 0.00 -17.92
N GLY A 95 11.81 1.10 -17.82
CA GLY A 95 13.12 1.24 -18.43
C GLY A 95 14.01 2.21 -17.67
N ASN A 96 15.15 1.73 -17.20
CA ASN A 96 16.17 2.60 -16.62
C ASN A 96 17.15 3.09 -17.69
N ALA A 97 17.30 4.41 -17.79
CA ALA A 97 18.17 5.07 -18.75
C ALA A 97 19.56 5.43 -18.20
N THR A 98 19.73 5.57 -16.89
CA THR A 98 20.98 6.04 -16.28
C THR A 98 21.28 5.38 -14.94
N GLY A 99 22.54 5.43 -14.50
CA GLY A 99 22.90 4.97 -13.16
C GLY A 99 22.62 3.50 -12.93
N GLY A 100 22.01 3.17 -11.80
CA GLY A 100 21.60 1.82 -11.48
C GLY A 100 22.76 0.91 -11.11
N ALA A 101 22.42 -0.30 -10.69
CA ALA A 101 23.38 -1.37 -10.47
C ALA A 101 22.80 -2.69 -11.01
N PRO A 102 23.65 -3.63 -11.44
CA PRO A 102 23.19 -4.93 -11.89
C PRO A 102 22.61 -5.72 -10.72
N SER A 103 21.59 -6.53 -11.04
CA SER A 103 20.98 -7.46 -10.10
C SER A 103 22.02 -8.29 -9.34
N ILE A 104 21.76 -8.51 -8.05
CA ILE A 104 22.49 -9.52 -7.27
C ILE A 104 22.28 -10.94 -7.85
N ASN A 105 21.17 -11.16 -8.56
CA ASN A 105 20.88 -12.43 -9.26
C ASN A 105 21.75 -12.64 -10.51
N ASP A 106 22.28 -11.56 -11.11
CA ASP A 106 23.15 -11.60 -12.29
C ASP A 106 24.64 -11.57 -11.90
N ALA A 107 24.96 -12.00 -10.67
CA ALA A 107 26.30 -11.99 -10.08
C ALA A 107 27.00 -10.62 -10.16
N GLY A 108 26.24 -9.53 -10.15
CA GLY A 108 26.76 -8.18 -10.28
C GLY A 108 27.32 -7.83 -11.67
N SER A 109 26.95 -8.60 -12.71
CA SER A 109 27.35 -8.35 -14.09
C SER A 109 26.22 -7.71 -14.90
N GLY A 110 26.40 -6.47 -15.37
CA GLY A 110 25.38 -5.76 -16.16
C GLY A 110 25.53 -4.24 -16.13
N SER A 111 24.77 -3.56 -16.99
CA SER A 111 24.83 -2.09 -17.14
C SER A 111 24.08 -1.33 -16.05
N GLY A 112 23.20 -1.97 -15.28
CA GLY A 112 22.25 -1.28 -14.39
C GLY A 112 21.19 -0.47 -15.16
N THR A 113 21.15 -0.58 -16.49
CA THR A 113 20.21 0.12 -17.36
C THR A 113 19.56 -0.90 -18.27
N GLY A 114 18.29 -0.71 -18.59
CA GLY A 114 17.56 -1.61 -19.47
C GLY A 114 16.08 -1.66 -19.15
N PRO A 115 15.31 -2.37 -19.99
CA PRO A 115 13.90 -2.56 -19.78
C PRO A 115 13.63 -3.68 -18.78
N ALA A 116 12.58 -3.53 -17.98
CA ALA A 116 11.98 -4.61 -17.22
C ALA A 116 10.46 -4.62 -17.44
N TYR A 117 9.84 -5.75 -17.14
CA TYR A 117 8.40 -5.92 -17.23
C TYR A 117 7.96 -6.76 -16.05
N ASP A 118 6.91 -6.32 -15.40
CA ASP A 118 6.20 -7.01 -14.35
C ASP A 118 4.69 -6.78 -14.47
N ALA A 119 3.95 -7.68 -13.83
CA ALA A 119 2.51 -7.69 -13.94
C ALA A 119 1.88 -8.50 -12.81
N VAL A 120 0.62 -8.20 -12.52
CA VAL A 120 -0.18 -8.96 -11.57
C VAL A 120 -1.61 -9.14 -12.07
N THR A 121 -2.12 -10.36 -11.98
CA THR A 121 -3.55 -10.62 -12.08
C THR A 121 -4.10 -10.87 -10.68
N ALA A 122 -5.15 -10.14 -10.31
CA ALA A 122 -5.77 -10.19 -8.99
C ALA A 122 -7.27 -10.55 -9.12
N PRO A 123 -7.64 -11.84 -9.04
CA PRO A 123 -9.03 -12.25 -8.88
C PRO A 123 -9.49 -12.07 -7.42
N THR A 124 -10.72 -11.58 -7.26
CA THR A 124 -11.35 -11.37 -5.96
C THR A 124 -12.79 -11.87 -5.95
N LEU A 125 -13.20 -12.46 -4.84
CA LEU A 125 -14.56 -12.89 -4.57
C LEU A 125 -15.01 -12.25 -3.25
N THR A 126 -15.99 -11.36 -3.33
CA THR A 126 -16.62 -10.76 -2.15
C THR A 126 -18.05 -11.27 -2.01
N VAL A 127 -18.42 -11.66 -0.79
CA VAL A 127 -19.72 -12.23 -0.46
C VAL A 127 -20.42 -11.37 0.59
N ASP A 128 -21.56 -10.80 0.21
CA ASP A 128 -22.53 -10.14 1.08
C ASP A 128 -23.41 -11.20 1.74
N LEU A 129 -23.21 -11.39 3.04
CA LEU A 129 -23.90 -12.42 3.82
C LEU A 129 -25.34 -12.02 4.18
N GLU A 130 -25.69 -10.74 4.07
CA GLU A 130 -27.07 -10.28 4.20
C GLU A 130 -27.89 -10.75 3.00
N LYS A 131 -27.36 -10.58 1.79
CA LYS A 131 -27.98 -11.10 0.57
C LYS A 131 -27.95 -12.63 0.48
N LEU A 132 -26.85 -13.26 0.91
CA LEU A 132 -26.70 -14.72 0.79
C LEU A 132 -27.60 -15.50 1.76
N PHE A 133 -27.64 -15.14 3.05
CA PHE A 133 -28.43 -15.86 4.06
C PHE A 133 -28.99 -14.98 5.20
N GLY A 134 -28.98 -13.66 5.06
CA GLY A 134 -29.64 -12.73 5.98
C GLY A 134 -28.80 -12.21 7.15
N LEU A 135 -27.48 -12.44 7.16
CA LEU A 135 -26.59 -11.90 8.20
C LEU A 135 -26.23 -10.43 7.92
N ARG A 136 -26.97 -9.52 8.53
CA ARG A 136 -26.80 -8.07 8.35
C ARG A 136 -25.39 -7.60 8.67
N GLY A 137 -24.82 -6.80 7.77
CA GLY A 137 -23.48 -6.21 7.92
C GLY A 137 -22.32 -7.20 7.89
N GLY A 138 -22.56 -8.46 7.50
CA GLY A 138 -21.55 -9.49 7.33
C GLY A 138 -20.98 -9.50 5.91
N LEU A 139 -19.65 -9.46 5.80
CA LEU A 139 -18.92 -9.62 4.55
C LEU A 139 -17.87 -10.71 4.67
N PHE A 140 -17.64 -11.42 3.57
CA PHE A 140 -16.53 -12.35 3.42
C PHE A 140 -15.76 -12.04 2.13
N ASN A 141 -14.44 -12.11 2.17
CA ASN A 141 -13.58 -11.83 1.02
C ASN A 141 -12.50 -12.91 0.85
N VAL A 142 -12.26 -13.26 -0.41
CA VAL A 142 -11.11 -14.08 -0.83
C VAL A 142 -10.48 -13.40 -2.05
N SER A 143 -9.17 -13.19 -2.02
CA SER A 143 -8.42 -12.73 -3.19
C SER A 143 -7.15 -13.54 -3.38
N ALA A 144 -6.68 -13.59 -4.62
CA ALA A 144 -5.41 -14.20 -4.96
C ALA A 144 -4.60 -13.25 -5.84
N LEU A 145 -3.30 -13.51 -5.94
CA LEU A 145 -2.39 -12.79 -6.82
C LEU A 145 -1.65 -13.79 -7.70
N GLN A 146 -1.53 -13.47 -8.98
CA GLN A 146 -0.58 -14.09 -9.89
C GLN A 146 0.41 -13.05 -10.37
N THR A 147 1.56 -12.96 -9.68
CA THR A 147 2.65 -12.03 -10.00
C THR A 147 3.56 -12.62 -11.07
N ARG A 148 3.93 -11.80 -12.04
CA ARG A 148 4.67 -12.17 -13.26
C ARG A 148 5.78 -11.17 -13.54
N GLY A 149 6.71 -11.56 -14.41
CA GLY A 149 7.78 -10.66 -14.85
C GLY A 149 8.92 -10.53 -13.85
N ARG A 150 9.67 -9.44 -13.88
CA ARG A 150 10.82 -9.18 -12.99
C ARG A 150 10.81 -7.71 -12.59
N SER A 151 11.04 -7.47 -11.30
CA SER A 151 11.17 -6.14 -10.71
C SER A 151 12.35 -5.40 -11.33
N ILE A 152 12.09 -4.19 -11.86
CA ILE A 152 13.16 -3.32 -12.35
C ILE A 152 14.06 -2.87 -11.19
N SER A 153 13.48 -2.62 -10.02
CA SER A 153 14.24 -2.20 -8.84
C SER A 153 15.23 -3.27 -8.38
N GLN A 154 14.86 -4.55 -8.49
CA GLN A 154 15.77 -5.67 -8.20
C GLN A 154 16.79 -5.93 -9.31
N ASP A 155 16.44 -5.68 -10.57
CA ASP A 155 17.27 -6.08 -11.71
C ASP A 155 18.26 -5.00 -12.17
N HIS A 156 17.88 -3.73 -12.01
CA HIS A 156 18.57 -2.60 -12.65
C HIS A 156 18.83 -1.44 -11.70
N LEU A 157 18.14 -1.33 -10.57
CA LEU A 157 18.25 -0.20 -9.67
C LEU A 157 18.93 -0.61 -8.37
N TYR A 158 19.13 0.37 -7.49
CA TYR A 158 19.60 0.11 -6.14
C TYR A 158 18.87 1.00 -5.13
N ASP A 159 17.55 1.04 -5.27
CA ASP A 159 16.66 1.85 -4.45
C ASP A 159 16.33 1.20 -3.11
N TYR A 160 15.97 2.04 -2.14
CA TYR A 160 15.42 1.58 -0.87
C TYR A 160 13.99 1.07 -1.00
N ASN A 161 13.16 1.72 -1.84
CA ASN A 161 11.81 1.27 -2.16
C ASN A 161 11.69 1.01 -3.65
N PRO A 162 10.90 0.00 -4.08
CA PRO A 162 10.64 -0.22 -5.49
C PRO A 162 10.02 1.01 -6.18
N VAL A 163 10.34 1.19 -7.45
CA VAL A 163 9.75 2.26 -8.28
C VAL A 163 8.28 1.98 -8.61
N SER A 164 7.78 0.79 -8.33
CA SER A 164 6.37 0.46 -8.36
C SER A 164 5.89 -0.31 -7.12
N GLY A 165 4.74 0.07 -6.58
CA GLY A 165 3.98 -0.69 -5.58
C GLY A 165 3.46 -2.05 -6.08
N PHE A 166 3.72 -2.40 -7.35
CA PHE A 166 3.35 -3.67 -7.99
C PHE A 166 4.55 -4.58 -8.28
N GLU A 167 5.75 -4.22 -7.82
CA GLU A 167 6.95 -5.05 -7.95
C GLU A 167 7.01 -6.14 -6.87
N ALA A 168 6.83 -7.39 -7.28
CA ALA A 168 6.92 -8.55 -6.39
C ALA A 168 7.57 -9.74 -7.06
N ASP A 169 8.05 -10.66 -6.23
CA ASP A 169 8.55 -11.93 -6.72
C ASP A 169 7.42 -12.79 -7.31
N ARG A 170 7.77 -13.53 -8.37
CA ARG A 170 6.84 -14.38 -9.11
C ARG A 170 6.20 -15.41 -8.20
N SER A 171 4.88 -15.44 -8.17
CA SER A 171 4.13 -16.38 -7.36
C SER A 171 2.67 -16.47 -7.78
N THR A 172 2.02 -17.55 -7.37
CA THR A 172 0.56 -17.65 -7.36
C THR A 172 0.17 -17.89 -5.92
N ARG A 173 -0.45 -16.89 -5.30
CA ARG A 173 -0.67 -16.87 -3.85
C ARG A 173 -2.08 -16.46 -3.48
N LEU A 174 -2.58 -17.03 -2.40
CA LEU A 174 -3.67 -16.43 -1.64
C LEU A 174 -3.17 -15.09 -1.11
N PHE A 175 -3.97 -14.04 -1.28
CA PHE A 175 -3.63 -12.72 -0.76
C PHE A 175 -4.47 -12.45 0.46
N GLU A 176 -5.75 -12.12 0.29
CA GLU A 176 -6.65 -11.92 1.42
C GLU A 176 -7.63 -13.09 1.60
N LEU A 177 -7.92 -13.39 2.87
CA LEU A 177 -8.98 -14.32 3.28
C LEU A 177 -9.53 -13.84 4.62
N TRP A 178 -10.61 -13.08 4.59
CA TRP A 178 -11.15 -12.47 5.81
C TRP A 178 -12.67 -12.41 5.86
N TYR A 179 -13.15 -12.30 7.09
CA TYR A 179 -14.53 -12.01 7.44
C TYR A 179 -14.60 -10.66 8.14
N GLN A 180 -15.60 -9.85 7.80
CA GLN A 180 -15.90 -8.59 8.49
C GLN A 180 -17.35 -8.58 8.97
N GLN A 181 -17.55 -8.15 10.21
CA GLN A 181 -18.87 -7.84 10.75
C GLN A 181 -18.94 -6.36 11.11
N SER A 182 -19.97 -5.68 10.61
CA SER A 182 -20.31 -4.34 11.04
C SER A 182 -21.33 -4.37 12.19
N PHE A 183 -21.17 -3.45 13.14
CA PHE A 183 -21.96 -3.28 14.34
C PHE A 183 -22.36 -1.81 14.50
N LEU A 184 -23.26 -1.53 15.45
CA LEU A 184 -23.66 -0.16 15.81
C LEU A 184 -24.15 0.65 14.59
N ASN A 185 -24.91 0.00 13.69
CA ASN A 185 -25.40 0.58 12.44
C ASN A 185 -24.28 1.16 11.56
N GLY A 186 -23.20 0.41 11.33
CA GLY A 186 -22.09 0.85 10.46
C GLY A 186 -20.98 1.63 11.18
N LYS A 187 -21.14 1.92 12.48
CA LYS A 187 -20.16 2.72 13.22
C LYS A 187 -18.95 1.93 13.69
N LEU A 188 -19.06 0.61 13.84
CA LEU A 188 -17.96 -0.24 14.28
C LEU A 188 -17.81 -1.43 13.34
N ASP A 189 -16.66 -1.56 12.70
CA ASP A 189 -16.32 -2.73 11.88
C ASP A 189 -15.23 -3.55 12.58
N VAL A 190 -15.46 -4.86 12.68
CA VAL A 190 -14.47 -5.85 13.13
C VAL A 190 -14.16 -6.78 11.97
N LYS A 191 -12.89 -6.83 11.55
CA LYS A 191 -12.40 -7.69 10.47
C LYS A 191 -11.40 -8.70 11.05
N ILE A 192 -11.52 -9.97 10.69
CA ILE A 192 -10.65 -11.06 11.14
C ILE A 192 -10.28 -11.98 9.97
N GLY A 193 -9.03 -12.41 9.92
CA GLY A 193 -8.51 -13.29 8.87
C GLY A 193 -7.19 -12.79 8.33
N GLN A 194 -6.75 -13.34 7.21
CA GLN A 194 -5.55 -12.92 6.51
C GLN A 194 -5.82 -11.63 5.74
N GLN A 195 -5.07 -10.58 6.08
CA GLN A 195 -5.32 -9.19 5.66
C GLN A 195 -4.02 -8.51 5.26
N ASP A 196 -4.13 -7.64 4.26
CA ASP A 196 -3.10 -6.64 3.95
C ASP A 196 -3.41 -5.34 4.72
N LEU A 197 -2.46 -4.87 5.53
CA LEU A 197 -2.63 -3.65 6.30
C LEU A 197 -2.25 -2.38 5.53
N ASP A 198 -1.56 -2.49 4.39
CA ASP A 198 -1.22 -1.36 3.50
C ASP A 198 -2.50 -0.73 2.89
N THR A 199 -3.58 -1.51 2.76
CA THR A 199 -4.89 -1.02 2.30
C THR A 199 -5.75 -0.36 3.39
N GLU A 200 -5.29 -0.33 4.65
CA GLU A 200 -6.07 0.18 5.81
C GLU A 200 -5.29 1.17 6.69
N PHE A 201 -3.96 1.26 6.62
CA PHE A 201 -3.17 2.14 7.48
C PHE A 201 -2.10 2.87 6.68
N LEU A 202 -1.65 4.04 7.18
CA LEU A 202 -0.61 4.86 6.53
C LEU A 202 -0.97 5.41 5.14
N ILE A 203 -2.21 5.23 4.65
CA ILE A 203 -2.61 5.66 3.31
C ILE A 203 -2.70 7.19 3.20
N SER A 204 -2.13 7.76 2.14
CA SER A 204 -2.51 9.08 1.63
C SER A 204 -3.42 8.94 0.43
N ASP A 205 -4.57 9.61 0.48
CA ASP A 205 -5.58 9.52 -0.57
C ASP A 205 -5.15 10.23 -1.86
N TYR A 206 -4.44 11.36 -1.77
CA TYR A 206 -3.79 11.97 -2.95
C TYR A 206 -2.48 11.27 -3.33
N GLY A 207 -1.75 10.72 -2.35
CA GLY A 207 -0.55 9.90 -2.59
C GLY A 207 -0.82 8.62 -3.38
N SER A 208 -2.06 8.12 -3.35
CA SER A 208 -2.47 6.92 -4.12
C SER A 208 -2.42 7.04 -5.64
N LEU A 209 -2.06 8.22 -6.18
CA LEU A 209 -1.86 8.43 -7.61
C LEU A 209 -0.54 7.82 -8.08
N TYR A 210 0.49 7.91 -7.25
CA TYR A 210 1.87 7.66 -7.64
C TYR A 210 2.19 6.17 -7.63
N LEU A 211 3.05 5.73 -8.54
CA LEU A 211 3.45 4.34 -8.70
C LEU A 211 4.56 3.95 -7.72
N ASN A 212 5.49 4.86 -7.41
CA ASN A 212 6.59 4.54 -6.49
C ASN A 212 6.03 4.01 -5.17
N ALA A 213 6.51 2.84 -4.75
CA ALA A 213 6.00 2.14 -3.58
C ALA A 213 6.07 3.01 -2.32
N SER A 214 7.02 3.95 -2.26
CA SER A 214 7.18 4.91 -1.17
C SER A 214 5.93 5.75 -0.90
N PHE A 215 5.03 5.97 -1.87
CA PHE A 215 3.79 6.74 -1.72
C PHE A 215 2.61 5.90 -1.23
N GLY A 216 2.70 4.57 -1.36
CA GLY A 216 1.81 3.58 -0.74
C GLY A 216 2.33 3.18 0.64
N TRP A 217 3.15 2.15 0.69
CA TRP A 217 3.86 1.70 1.90
C TRP A 217 5.22 2.40 2.05
N PRO A 218 5.38 3.34 3.00
CA PRO A 218 6.57 4.20 3.03
C PRO A 218 7.86 3.44 3.36
N MET A 219 9.00 4.07 3.10
CA MET A 219 10.34 3.47 3.26
C MET A 219 10.64 2.97 4.68
N GLY A 220 10.02 3.60 5.69
CA GLY A 220 10.11 3.18 7.08
C GLY A 220 9.70 1.71 7.24
N PRO A 221 8.40 1.37 7.19
CA PRO A 221 7.97 -0.02 7.35
C PRO A 221 8.52 -0.96 6.25
N SER A 222 8.67 -0.50 5.00
CA SER A 222 9.18 -1.32 3.88
C SER A 222 10.53 -1.98 4.17
N LEU A 223 11.44 -1.25 4.85
CA LEU A 223 12.81 -1.71 5.11
C LEU A 223 13.07 -2.11 6.57
N ASN A 224 12.14 -1.79 7.47
CA ASN A 224 12.33 -2.00 8.90
C ASN A 224 11.50 -3.16 9.47
N LEU A 225 10.49 -3.64 8.73
CA LEU A 225 9.70 -4.80 9.11
C LEU A 225 10.18 -6.06 8.38
N TYR A 226 9.84 -7.22 8.92
CA TYR A 226 10.16 -8.51 8.31
C TYR A 226 9.57 -8.62 6.90
N SER A 227 10.44 -8.62 5.87
CA SER A 227 10.02 -8.68 4.46
C SER A 227 9.03 -7.56 4.06
N GLY A 228 9.10 -6.40 4.72
CA GLY A 228 8.18 -5.27 4.53
C GLY A 228 6.94 -5.28 5.45
N GLY A 229 6.68 -6.39 6.16
CA GLY A 229 5.53 -6.55 7.05
C GLY A 229 4.27 -7.04 6.33
N PRO A 230 3.08 -6.88 6.93
CA PRO A 230 1.80 -7.24 6.32
C PRO A 230 1.34 -6.17 5.33
N SER A 231 2.13 -5.98 4.28
CA SER A 231 1.90 -5.11 3.13
C SER A 231 1.95 -5.91 1.84
N TRP A 232 1.29 -5.45 0.79
CA TRP A 232 1.39 -6.05 -0.54
C TRP A 232 2.86 -6.42 -0.89
N PRO A 233 3.14 -7.63 -1.44
CA PRO A 233 2.22 -8.71 -1.84
C PRO A 233 1.96 -9.74 -0.72
N LEU A 234 2.18 -9.37 0.54
CA LEU A 234 2.10 -10.23 1.71
C LEU A 234 0.91 -9.82 2.59
N ALA A 235 0.22 -10.83 3.11
CA ALA A 235 -0.90 -10.61 4.02
C ALA A 235 -0.74 -11.51 5.24
N SER A 236 -1.16 -11.01 6.39
CA SER A 236 -0.99 -11.70 7.67
C SER A 236 -2.32 -12.00 8.33
N PRO A 237 -2.45 -13.10 9.09
CA PRO A 237 -3.54 -13.25 10.04
C PRO A 237 -3.60 -12.05 10.98
N ALA A 238 -4.76 -11.41 11.04
CA ALA A 238 -4.97 -10.18 11.78
C ALA A 238 -6.39 -10.06 12.34
N ILE A 239 -6.53 -9.17 13.32
CA ILE A 239 -7.80 -8.57 13.72
C ILE A 239 -7.70 -7.06 13.52
N ARG A 240 -8.70 -6.46 12.86
CA ARG A 240 -8.81 -5.02 12.65
C ARG A 240 -10.11 -4.47 13.20
N LEU A 241 -10.00 -3.41 13.99
CA LEU A 241 -11.11 -2.63 14.53
C LEU A 241 -11.13 -1.25 13.86
N ARG A 242 -12.32 -0.80 13.48
CA ARG A 242 -12.53 0.51 12.87
C ARG A 242 -13.79 1.15 13.41
N TYR A 243 -13.65 2.27 14.11
CA TYR A 243 -14.73 2.95 14.81
C TYR A 243 -14.93 4.38 14.31
N ARG A 244 -16.16 4.70 13.90
CA ARG A 244 -16.60 5.99 13.34
C ARG A 244 -17.71 6.56 14.21
N PRO A 245 -17.38 7.27 15.30
CA PRO A 245 -18.40 7.88 16.15
C PRO A 245 -19.19 8.99 15.43
N THR A 246 -18.52 9.69 14.50
CA THR A 246 -19.05 10.79 13.67
C THR A 246 -18.46 10.69 12.25
N ASP A 247 -18.95 11.52 11.33
CA ASP A 247 -18.41 11.59 9.96
C ASP A 247 -16.99 12.20 9.91
N ALA A 248 -16.61 12.93 10.95
CA ALA A 248 -15.34 13.64 11.05
C ALA A 248 -14.22 12.79 11.68
N PHE A 249 -14.52 11.80 12.50
CA PHE A 249 -13.51 11.04 13.24
C PHE A 249 -13.55 9.56 12.91
N THR A 250 -12.39 8.96 12.65
CA THR A 250 -12.23 7.50 12.52
C THR A 250 -11.06 7.03 13.39
N PHE A 251 -11.30 6.02 14.21
CA PHE A 251 -10.31 5.39 15.07
C PHE A 251 -10.06 3.98 14.56
N MET A 252 -8.79 3.62 14.40
CA MET A 252 -8.38 2.33 13.86
C MET A 252 -7.35 1.66 14.75
N PHE A 253 -7.46 0.34 14.83
CA PHE A 253 -6.51 -0.52 15.50
C PHE A 253 -6.43 -1.85 14.76
N ALA A 254 -5.24 -2.41 14.60
CA ALA A 254 -5.06 -3.79 14.20
C ALA A 254 -3.95 -4.47 14.99
N ALA A 255 -4.11 -5.77 15.18
CA ALA A 255 -3.06 -6.67 15.63
C ALA A 255 -2.91 -7.78 14.59
N ALA A 256 -1.74 -7.88 13.97
CA ALA A 256 -1.43 -8.84 12.92
C ALA A 256 -0.15 -9.60 13.25
N ASP A 257 0.04 -10.78 12.65
CA ASP A 257 1.39 -11.39 12.59
C ASP A 257 2.36 -10.45 11.87
N ASP A 258 3.54 -10.26 12.46
CA ASP A 258 4.56 -9.30 12.02
C ASP A 258 5.41 -9.77 10.83
N ASN A 259 5.40 -11.07 10.53
CA ASN A 259 6.31 -11.71 9.59
C ASN A 259 5.55 -12.73 8.75
N PRO A 260 4.72 -12.29 7.79
CA PRO A 260 3.86 -13.18 7.02
C PRO A 260 4.57 -14.39 6.40
N PRO A 261 5.75 -14.24 5.74
CA PRO A 261 6.45 -15.38 5.18
C PRO A 261 7.17 -16.23 6.23
N GLY A 262 7.32 -15.75 7.47
CA GLY A 262 7.92 -16.46 8.60
C GLY A 262 9.44 -16.66 8.51
N ASN A 263 10.14 -15.69 7.91
CA ASN A 263 11.60 -15.71 7.72
C ASN A 263 12.31 -15.31 9.01
N ARG A 264 13.14 -16.20 9.57
CA ARG A 264 13.91 -15.91 10.81
C ARG A 264 15.30 -15.32 10.57
N TYR A 265 15.84 -15.53 9.38
CA TYR A 265 17.19 -15.14 9.02
C TYR A 265 17.15 -14.43 7.67
N ASN A 266 18.10 -13.51 7.47
CA ASN A 266 18.28 -12.73 6.25
C ASN A 266 17.10 -11.82 5.88
N SER A 267 16.24 -11.49 6.85
CA SER A 267 15.06 -10.64 6.62
C SER A 267 15.38 -9.15 6.59
N PHE A 268 16.61 -8.76 6.95
CA PHE A 268 17.04 -7.37 7.09
C PHE A 268 18.38 -7.14 6.39
N GLY A 269 18.61 -5.91 5.91
CA GLY A 269 19.84 -5.54 5.19
C GLY A 269 21.14 -5.81 5.96
N ILE A 270 21.11 -5.70 7.30
CA ILE A 270 22.28 -6.02 8.15
C ILE A 270 22.58 -7.53 8.23
N GLN A 271 21.71 -8.38 7.69
CA GLN A 271 21.81 -9.84 7.64
C GLN A 271 21.95 -10.33 6.20
N ASP A 272 22.64 -9.58 5.34
CA ASP A 272 22.76 -9.85 3.90
C ASP A 272 21.48 -9.65 3.08
N GLY A 273 20.40 -9.14 3.68
CA GLY A 273 19.24 -8.58 2.96
C GLY A 273 18.30 -9.57 2.27
N GLY A 274 18.59 -10.87 2.30
CA GLY A 274 17.75 -11.91 1.72
C GLY A 274 18.51 -13.20 1.50
N ASN A 275 17.83 -14.22 0.96
CA ASN A 275 18.55 -15.35 0.36
C ASN A 275 18.84 -15.00 -1.11
N THR A 276 20.00 -15.42 -1.63
CA THR A 276 20.36 -15.32 -3.05
C THR A 276 19.30 -15.83 -4.05
N ALA A 277 18.40 -16.73 -3.62
CA ALA A 277 17.31 -17.25 -4.46
C ALA A 277 16.00 -16.43 -4.38
N ASP A 278 15.88 -15.55 -3.38
CA ASP A 278 14.70 -14.75 -3.05
C ASP A 278 15.18 -13.50 -2.27
N PRO A 279 15.70 -12.49 -2.99
CA PRO A 279 16.23 -11.28 -2.38
C PRO A 279 15.21 -10.49 -1.58
N THR A 280 13.92 -10.61 -1.90
CA THR A 280 12.85 -9.89 -1.20
C THR A 280 12.32 -10.62 0.03
N ASN A 281 12.72 -11.90 0.20
CA ASN A 281 12.22 -12.82 1.20
C ASN A 281 10.69 -13.06 1.12
N GLN A 282 10.07 -12.85 -0.04
CA GLN A 282 8.62 -12.95 -0.22
C GLN A 282 8.13 -14.36 -0.51
N THR A 283 9.00 -15.31 -0.90
CA THR A 283 8.57 -16.60 -1.46
C THR A 283 9.21 -17.83 -0.84
N THR A 284 10.40 -17.70 -0.24
CA THR A 284 11.24 -18.81 0.23
C THR A 284 10.49 -19.74 1.17
N ASN A 285 9.72 -19.17 2.10
CA ASN A 285 9.01 -19.95 3.12
C ASN A 285 7.47 -19.84 3.01
N ASP A 286 6.94 -19.01 2.10
CA ASP A 286 5.50 -18.93 1.81
C ASP A 286 5.20 -18.40 0.38
N GLY A 287 5.54 -19.18 -0.64
CA GLY A 287 5.23 -18.81 -2.03
C GLY A 287 3.74 -18.90 -2.41
N SER A 288 2.91 -19.55 -1.58
CA SER A 288 1.47 -19.73 -1.84
C SER A 288 0.57 -18.80 -1.02
N GLY A 289 1.10 -18.05 -0.05
CA GLY A 289 0.32 -17.18 0.82
C GLY A 289 -0.63 -17.93 1.75
N THR A 290 -0.37 -19.21 2.01
CA THR A 290 -1.26 -20.08 2.80
C THR A 290 -0.60 -20.57 4.09
N ARG A 291 0.50 -19.94 4.51
CA ARG A 291 1.19 -20.32 5.75
C ARG A 291 0.41 -19.90 6.99
N PHE A 292 -0.35 -18.81 6.93
CA PHE A 292 -1.07 -18.20 8.06
C PHE A 292 -0.17 -18.14 9.31
N ASN A 293 1.01 -17.52 9.18
CA ASN A 293 1.97 -17.46 10.27
C ASN A 293 1.39 -16.75 11.51
N MET A 294 1.73 -17.27 12.70
CA MET A 294 1.40 -16.70 14.02
C MET A 294 2.51 -16.95 15.04
N GLY A 295 3.71 -17.34 14.57
CA GLY A 295 4.78 -17.94 15.38
C GLY A 295 5.96 -17.02 15.68
N THR A 296 5.89 -15.75 15.28
CA THR A 296 6.99 -14.77 15.40
C THR A 296 6.62 -13.71 16.43
N GLY A 297 6.02 -12.60 16.01
CA GLY A 297 5.54 -11.52 16.85
C GLY A 297 4.22 -10.96 16.35
N ALA A 298 3.76 -9.89 17.00
CA ALA A 298 2.58 -9.16 16.61
C ALA A 298 2.94 -7.71 16.24
N LEU A 299 2.47 -7.27 15.09
CA LEU A 299 2.44 -5.86 14.70
C LEU A 299 1.14 -5.24 15.23
N LEU A 300 1.27 -4.35 16.20
CA LEU A 300 0.17 -3.58 16.79
C LEU A 300 0.15 -2.19 16.19
N ILE A 301 -0.83 -1.89 15.34
CA ILE A 301 -0.92 -0.61 14.63
C ILE A 301 -2.19 0.15 14.99
N THR A 302 -2.09 1.47 15.10
CA THR A 302 -3.24 2.35 15.37
C THR A 302 -3.17 3.62 14.53
N GLU A 303 -4.33 4.16 14.18
CA GLU A 303 -4.48 5.41 13.43
C GLU A 303 -5.72 6.18 13.91
N LEU A 304 -5.56 7.48 14.09
CA LEU A 304 -6.64 8.44 14.24
C LEU A 304 -6.73 9.26 12.97
N GLN A 305 -7.93 9.34 12.40
CA GLN A 305 -8.23 10.17 11.24
C GLN A 305 -9.21 11.28 11.62
N TYR A 306 -8.95 12.48 11.12
CA TYR A 306 -9.81 13.64 11.19
C TYR A 306 -10.13 14.14 9.78
N ALA A 307 -11.40 14.09 9.40
CA ALA A 307 -11.91 14.64 8.15
C ALA A 307 -12.40 16.08 8.36
N LEU A 308 -11.71 17.03 7.73
CA LEU A 308 -12.11 18.42 7.65
C LEU A 308 -13.05 18.60 6.46
N ASN A 309 -14.20 19.24 6.69
CA ASN A 309 -15.19 19.54 5.65
C ASN A 309 -15.54 18.32 4.76
N PRO A 310 -15.88 17.15 5.33
CA PRO A 310 -16.19 15.97 4.53
C PRO A 310 -17.34 16.28 3.56
N GLN A 311 -17.14 15.97 2.28
CA GLN A 311 -18.14 16.29 1.27
C GLN A 311 -19.36 15.37 1.40
N PRO A 312 -20.59 15.92 1.28
CA PRO A 312 -21.80 15.12 1.12
C PRO A 312 -21.67 14.13 -0.05
N THR A 313 -22.32 12.98 0.09
CA THR A 313 -22.44 11.98 -0.99
C THR A 313 -23.09 12.53 -2.24
N ASP A 314 -24.06 13.43 -2.09
CA ASP A 314 -24.69 14.14 -3.19
C ASP A 314 -24.50 15.66 -3.06
N MET A 315 -23.54 16.16 -3.83
CA MET A 315 -23.24 17.59 -3.92
C MET A 315 -24.31 18.38 -4.67
N ALA A 316 -25.16 17.75 -5.49
CA ALA A 316 -26.20 18.46 -6.26
C ALA A 316 -27.31 19.00 -5.35
N HIS A 317 -27.51 18.39 -4.18
CA HIS A 317 -28.49 18.81 -3.18
C HIS A 317 -27.86 19.51 -1.96
N ALA A 318 -26.57 19.84 -2.02
CA ALA A 318 -25.90 20.55 -0.95
C ALA A 318 -26.48 21.96 -0.76
N THR A 319 -27.05 22.23 0.41
CA THR A 319 -27.71 23.52 0.72
C THR A 319 -26.75 24.59 1.23
N LYS A 320 -25.52 24.21 1.56
CA LYS A 320 -24.43 25.09 2.01
C LYS A 320 -23.10 24.58 1.46
N ASP A 321 -22.18 25.49 1.17
CA ASP A 321 -20.81 25.13 0.81
C ASP A 321 -20.11 24.53 2.04
N PRO A 322 -19.69 23.24 2.01
CA PRO A 322 -18.99 22.62 3.12
C PRO A 322 -17.56 23.13 3.29
N GLY A 323 -17.02 23.88 2.32
CA GLY A 323 -15.60 24.22 2.24
C GLY A 323 -14.78 23.14 1.53
N LEU A 324 -13.47 23.37 1.43
CA LEU A 324 -12.54 22.43 0.81
C LEU A 324 -12.26 21.26 1.76
N PRO A 325 -12.39 20.00 1.31
CA PRO A 325 -12.19 18.84 2.15
C PRO A 325 -10.72 18.54 2.40
N GLY A 326 -10.44 17.94 3.56
CA GLY A 326 -9.13 17.41 3.91
C GLY A 326 -9.23 16.23 4.87
N ILE A 327 -8.20 15.39 4.92
CA ILE A 327 -8.06 14.28 5.86
C ILE A 327 -6.70 14.37 6.52
N TYR A 328 -6.67 14.34 7.84
CA TYR A 328 -5.47 14.37 8.65
C TYR A 328 -5.38 13.08 9.44
N LYS A 329 -4.25 12.39 9.38
CA LYS A 329 -4.05 11.11 10.05
C LYS A 329 -2.83 11.20 10.98
N LEU A 330 -2.96 10.62 12.17
CA LEU A 330 -1.86 10.44 13.11
C LEU A 330 -1.91 9.00 13.59
N GLY A 331 -0.80 8.28 13.46
CA GLY A 331 -0.75 6.88 13.86
C GLY A 331 0.65 6.41 14.16
N GLY A 332 0.74 5.12 14.42
CA GLY A 332 1.99 4.44 14.65
C GLY A 332 1.78 2.96 14.89
N TYR A 333 2.88 2.22 14.88
CA TYR A 333 2.90 0.82 15.23
C TYR A 333 3.94 0.50 16.30
N TYR A 334 3.71 -0.61 17.00
CA TYR A 334 4.69 -1.29 17.81
C TYR A 334 4.72 -2.77 17.40
N ASP A 335 5.89 -3.27 17.09
CA ASP A 335 6.14 -4.65 16.74
C ASP A 335 6.77 -5.38 17.94
N THR A 336 6.19 -6.51 18.35
CA THR A 336 6.67 -7.27 19.53
C THR A 336 7.82 -8.23 19.24
N GLY A 337 8.18 -8.42 17.97
CA GLY A 337 9.24 -9.31 17.52
C GLY A 337 10.64 -8.89 17.97
N ASP A 338 11.62 -9.73 17.67
CA ASP A 338 13.05 -9.42 17.85
C ASP A 338 13.61 -8.79 16.58
N PHE A 339 14.50 -7.81 16.69
CA PHE A 339 15.11 -7.13 15.53
C PHE A 339 16.62 -7.01 15.71
N PRO A 340 17.41 -7.14 14.61
CA PRO A 340 18.85 -7.03 14.68
C PRO A 340 19.27 -5.57 14.96
N ASP A 341 20.24 -5.41 15.84
CA ASP A 341 20.91 -4.16 16.12
C ASP A 341 21.89 -3.84 14.99
N TYR A 342 21.88 -2.60 14.51
CA TYR A 342 22.76 -2.15 13.42
C TYR A 342 24.16 -1.74 13.89
N ARG A 343 24.41 -1.69 15.21
CA ARG A 343 25.67 -1.24 15.80
C ARG A 343 26.48 -2.34 16.45
N TYR A 344 25.84 -3.28 17.15
CA TYR A 344 26.50 -4.23 18.04
C TYR A 344 26.22 -5.70 17.70
N ASN A 345 27.25 -6.54 17.80
CA ASN A 345 27.15 -7.98 17.65
C ASN A 345 26.71 -8.65 18.97
N THR A 346 26.52 -9.97 18.95
CA THR A 346 26.10 -10.74 20.14
C THR A 346 27.07 -10.64 21.33
N GLN A 347 28.32 -10.23 21.10
CA GLN A 347 29.35 -10.03 22.12
C GLN A 347 29.42 -8.58 22.64
N GLY A 348 28.54 -7.69 22.17
CA GLY A 348 28.55 -6.27 22.52
C GLY A 348 29.66 -5.47 21.83
N GLN A 349 30.31 -6.03 20.82
CA GLN A 349 31.34 -5.35 20.03
C GLN A 349 30.70 -4.65 18.84
N SER A 350 31.36 -3.62 18.31
CA SER A 350 30.89 -2.94 17.09
C SER A 350 30.85 -3.89 15.90
N LEU A 351 29.69 -4.03 15.25
CA LEU A 351 29.47 -4.86 14.06
C LEU A 351 30.42 -4.49 12.93
N GLY A 352 30.49 -3.21 12.58
CA GLY A 352 31.37 -2.76 11.49
C GLY A 352 32.85 -3.05 11.77
N ARG A 353 33.30 -2.93 13.03
CA ARG A 353 34.68 -3.31 13.39
C ARG A 353 34.90 -4.81 13.33
N ALA A 354 33.91 -5.62 13.71
CA ALA A 354 33.99 -7.07 13.60
C ALA A 354 34.14 -7.50 12.15
N VAL A 355 33.44 -6.85 11.20
CA VAL A 355 33.61 -7.08 9.76
C VAL A 355 35.06 -6.86 9.32
N LEU A 356 35.67 -5.72 9.69
CA LEU A 356 37.06 -5.45 9.34
C LEU A 356 38.06 -6.40 9.99
N ALA A 357 37.76 -6.87 11.20
CA ALA A 357 38.64 -7.75 11.96
C ALA A 357 38.46 -9.25 11.63
N GLY A 358 37.50 -9.62 10.77
CA GLY A 358 37.11 -11.01 10.54
C GLY A 358 36.56 -11.69 11.80
N GLY A 359 35.90 -10.92 12.66
CA GLY A 359 35.28 -11.37 13.92
C GLY A 359 33.84 -11.85 13.75
N ASP A 360 33.12 -11.97 14.87
CA ASP A 360 31.70 -12.33 14.86
C ASP A 360 30.83 -11.17 14.32
N THR A 361 30.21 -11.39 13.17
CA THR A 361 29.32 -10.43 12.49
C THR A 361 27.84 -10.68 12.77
N THR A 362 27.52 -11.59 13.70
CA THR A 362 26.12 -11.87 14.08
C THR A 362 25.56 -10.69 14.86
N PRO A 363 24.52 -9.98 14.37
CA PRO A 363 23.94 -8.85 15.09
C PRO A 363 23.34 -9.31 16.42
N ARG A 364 23.44 -8.43 17.43
CA ARG A 364 22.64 -8.58 18.64
C ARG A 364 21.18 -8.43 18.27
N TRP A 365 20.34 -9.28 18.83
CA TRP A 365 18.90 -9.16 18.71
C TRP A 365 18.36 -8.56 19.99
N ASP A 366 17.51 -7.56 19.87
CA ASP A 366 16.68 -7.16 20.99
C ASP A 366 15.22 -7.01 20.57
N ARG A 367 14.37 -7.01 21.59
CA ARG A 367 12.94 -7.10 21.42
C ARG A 367 12.30 -5.74 21.22
N GLY A 368 11.30 -5.67 20.35
CA GLY A 368 10.48 -4.48 20.18
C GLY A 368 11.02 -3.52 19.14
N ASN A 369 10.14 -3.09 18.23
CA ASN A 369 10.40 -2.00 17.29
C ASN A 369 9.15 -1.12 17.15
N TRP A 370 9.29 0.12 16.71
CA TRP A 370 8.17 1.05 16.63
C TRP A 370 8.35 2.09 15.54
N LEU A 371 7.26 2.69 15.10
CA LEU A 371 7.26 3.84 14.19
C LEU A 371 6.04 4.71 14.46
N ILE A 372 6.20 6.02 14.33
CA ILE A 372 5.11 7.00 14.32
C ILE A 372 5.01 7.64 12.95
N TYR A 373 3.81 8.05 12.57
CA TYR A 373 3.58 8.75 11.31
C TYR A 373 2.46 9.78 11.41
N GLY A 374 2.52 10.78 10.53
CA GLY A 374 1.48 11.76 10.30
C GLY A 374 1.23 11.95 8.81
N ILE A 375 -0.03 12.14 8.42
CA ILE A 375 -0.46 12.31 7.03
C ILE A 375 -1.40 13.50 6.93
N ILE A 376 -1.23 14.26 5.86
CA ILE A 376 -2.10 15.36 5.45
C ILE A 376 -2.52 15.07 4.01
N ASP A 377 -3.83 15.08 3.77
CA ASP A 377 -4.45 15.15 2.44
C ASP A 377 -5.34 16.39 2.43
N GLN A 378 -5.11 17.35 1.53
CA GLN A 378 -5.89 18.59 1.52
C GLN A 378 -6.20 19.04 0.09
N MET A 379 -7.48 19.26 -0.21
CA MET A 379 -7.87 20.03 -1.39
C MET A 379 -7.51 21.50 -1.19
N LEU A 380 -6.72 22.09 -2.07
CA LEU A 380 -6.35 23.50 -2.01
C LEU A 380 -7.22 24.38 -2.90
N TRP A 381 -7.78 23.81 -3.96
CA TRP A 381 -8.56 24.60 -4.92
C TRP A 381 -9.53 23.74 -5.73
N ARG A 382 -10.69 24.32 -6.04
CA ARG A 382 -11.66 23.87 -7.05
C ARG A 382 -12.39 25.09 -7.62
N PRO A 383 -12.76 25.12 -8.91
CA PRO A 383 -13.42 26.29 -9.50
C PRO A 383 -14.91 26.39 -9.13
N SER A 384 -15.56 25.25 -8.85
CA SER A 384 -16.94 25.20 -8.33
C SER A 384 -17.16 23.90 -7.53
N LEU A 385 -18.24 23.84 -6.76
CA LEU A 385 -18.61 22.65 -5.96
C LEU A 385 -18.84 21.39 -6.79
N THR A 386 -19.29 21.56 -8.03
CA THR A 386 -19.63 20.47 -8.95
C THR A 386 -18.56 20.21 -10.00
N SER A 387 -17.46 20.97 -9.97
CA SER A 387 -16.39 20.78 -10.94
C SER A 387 -15.61 19.50 -10.62
N PRO A 388 -15.30 18.67 -11.63
CA PRO A 388 -14.35 17.58 -11.46
C PRO A 388 -12.90 18.09 -11.31
N GLN A 389 -12.64 19.35 -11.67
CA GLN A 389 -11.29 19.93 -11.62
C GLN A 389 -10.93 20.39 -10.22
N SER A 390 -9.78 19.94 -9.72
CA SER A 390 -9.30 20.32 -8.40
C SER A 390 -7.80 20.20 -8.27
N VAL A 391 -7.22 20.98 -7.35
CA VAL A 391 -5.84 20.81 -6.90
C VAL A 391 -5.84 20.27 -5.49
N GLY A 392 -5.18 19.13 -5.31
CA GLY A 392 -4.94 18.50 -4.01
C GLY A 392 -3.46 18.40 -3.70
N VAL A 393 -3.13 18.39 -2.41
CA VAL A 393 -1.76 18.12 -1.95
C VAL A 393 -1.80 17.07 -0.86
N PHE A 394 -0.67 16.38 -0.71
CA PHE A 394 -0.43 15.54 0.44
C PHE A 394 0.97 15.72 1.01
N ALA A 395 1.12 15.34 2.27
CA ALA A 395 2.40 15.10 2.90
C ALA A 395 2.27 13.97 3.92
N ARG A 396 3.25 13.08 3.95
CA ARG A 396 3.41 12.03 4.95
C ARG A 396 4.80 12.12 5.54
N ALA A 397 4.90 11.96 6.86
CA ALA A 397 6.18 11.85 7.55
C ALA A 397 6.17 10.65 8.48
N THR A 398 7.28 9.94 8.56
CA THR A 398 7.48 8.78 9.44
C THR A 398 8.75 8.93 10.28
N GLY A 399 8.77 8.34 11.47
CA GLY A 399 9.95 8.36 12.34
C GLY A 399 9.99 7.22 13.36
N ASN A 400 11.19 6.76 13.69
CA ASN A 400 11.45 5.67 14.63
C ASN A 400 12.82 5.84 15.35
N SER A 401 13.26 4.81 16.10
CA SER A 401 14.61 4.75 16.68
C SER A 401 15.66 4.27 15.68
N GLY A 402 16.87 4.83 15.75
CA GLY A 402 17.91 4.55 14.74
C GLY A 402 18.82 3.35 15.02
N ASP A 403 18.51 2.48 15.97
CA ASP A 403 19.36 1.36 16.43
C ASP A 403 19.00 0.01 15.77
N ARG A 404 17.72 -0.23 15.46
CA ARG A 404 17.21 -1.49 14.88
C ARG A 404 16.65 -1.35 13.47
N ASN A 405 16.71 -0.14 12.93
CA ASN A 405 16.05 0.26 11.69
C ASN A 405 17.10 0.65 10.65
N LEU A 406 16.88 0.30 9.39
CA LEU A 406 17.68 0.81 8.28
C LEU A 406 17.31 2.27 7.99
N ILE A 407 16.01 2.57 7.95
CA ILE A 407 15.48 3.92 7.71
C ILE A 407 14.91 4.48 9.01
N SER A 408 15.46 5.60 9.48
CA SER A 408 15.00 6.23 10.74
C SER A 408 13.93 7.31 10.56
N PHE A 409 13.83 7.83 9.34
CA PHE A 409 12.97 8.95 9.01
C PHE A 409 12.69 8.95 7.51
N ALA A 410 11.45 9.22 7.12
CA ALA A 410 11.08 9.46 5.73
C ALA A 410 9.99 10.53 5.62
N ILE A 411 9.99 11.27 4.52
CA ILE A 411 8.92 12.18 4.11
C ILE A 411 8.54 11.88 2.68
N ASP A 412 7.24 11.87 2.40
CA ASP A 412 6.66 11.85 1.05
C ASP A 412 5.72 13.06 0.92
N ALA A 413 5.70 13.74 -0.22
CA ALA A 413 4.80 14.85 -0.47
C ALA A 413 4.54 15.02 -1.96
N GLY A 414 3.41 15.62 -2.31
CA GLY A 414 3.13 15.89 -3.72
C GLY A 414 1.87 16.70 -3.96
N ILE A 415 1.65 16.98 -5.24
CA ILE A 415 0.54 17.79 -5.73
C ILE A 415 -0.15 17.08 -6.89
N ASN A 416 -1.49 17.09 -6.86
CA ASN A 416 -2.32 16.43 -7.84
C ASN A 416 -3.23 17.47 -8.49
N LEU A 417 -3.33 17.45 -9.82
CA LEU A 417 -4.33 18.20 -10.59
C LEU A 417 -5.29 17.21 -11.24
N LYS A 418 -6.51 17.18 -10.72
CA LYS A 418 -7.63 16.39 -11.27
C LYS A 418 -8.27 17.14 -12.44
N ALA A 419 -8.71 16.40 -13.46
CA ALA A 419 -9.32 16.91 -14.68
C ALA A 419 -8.53 18.05 -15.34
N PRO A 420 -7.25 17.84 -15.71
CA PRO A 420 -6.40 18.89 -16.28
C PRO A 420 -6.87 19.35 -17.68
N PHE A 421 -7.60 18.51 -18.41
CA PHE A 421 -8.07 18.80 -19.78
C PHE A 421 -9.58 18.64 -19.92
N ARG A 422 -10.18 19.42 -20.83
CA ARG A 422 -11.61 19.36 -21.14
C ARG A 422 -11.98 17.99 -21.71
N GLY A 423 -13.02 17.35 -21.16
CA GLY A 423 -13.48 16.03 -21.58
C GLY A 423 -12.67 14.87 -21.00
N ARG A 424 -11.74 15.16 -20.08
CA ARG A 424 -10.91 14.19 -19.35
C ARG A 424 -11.17 14.30 -17.85
N ASP A 425 -12.43 14.27 -17.47
CA ASP A 425 -12.89 14.59 -16.10
C ASP A 425 -12.37 13.59 -15.05
N ASN A 426 -11.98 12.40 -15.48
CA ASN A 426 -11.45 11.35 -14.61
C ASN A 426 -9.91 11.28 -14.58
N ASP A 427 -9.22 12.08 -15.38
CA ASP A 427 -7.76 12.05 -15.44
C ASP A 427 -7.12 12.84 -14.32
N THR A 428 -5.90 12.46 -13.94
CA THR A 428 -5.12 13.16 -12.92
C THR A 428 -3.66 13.24 -13.34
N VAL A 429 -3.04 14.41 -13.23
CA VAL A 429 -1.59 14.59 -13.31
C VAL A 429 -1.03 14.86 -11.92
N GLY A 430 0.17 14.33 -11.62
CA GLY A 430 0.80 14.52 -10.31
C GLY A 430 2.30 14.73 -10.40
N LEU A 431 2.83 15.46 -9.41
CA LEU A 431 4.26 15.57 -9.13
C LEU A 431 4.50 15.26 -7.66
N GLY A 432 5.22 14.16 -7.42
CA GLY A 432 5.52 13.62 -6.10
C GLY A 432 7.02 13.70 -5.82
N TRP A 433 7.37 13.87 -4.56
CA TRP A 433 8.74 13.84 -4.06
C TRP A 433 8.78 13.09 -2.74
N GLY A 434 9.81 12.27 -2.55
CA GLY A 434 10.06 11.62 -1.28
C GLY A 434 11.54 11.55 -0.93
N ILE A 435 11.80 11.36 0.36
CA ILE A 435 13.14 11.22 0.94
C ILE A 435 13.13 10.17 2.05
N GLY A 436 14.08 9.25 1.98
CA GLY A 436 14.41 8.31 3.06
C GLY A 436 15.76 8.63 3.66
N ARG A 437 15.87 8.59 5.00
CA ARG A 437 17.14 8.80 5.70
C ARG A 437 17.56 7.55 6.46
N THR A 438 18.73 7.04 6.08
CA THR A 438 19.40 5.94 6.75
C THR A 438 19.58 6.23 8.23
N SER A 439 19.51 5.22 9.08
CA SER A 439 19.56 5.38 10.53
C SER A 439 20.93 5.79 11.05
N SER A 440 20.99 6.24 12.31
CA SER A 440 22.27 6.48 12.97
C SER A 440 23.06 5.18 13.17
N GLY A 441 22.40 4.06 13.46
CA GLY A 441 23.02 2.76 13.61
C GLY A 441 23.73 2.29 12.34
N MET A 442 23.05 2.33 11.20
CA MET A 442 23.66 1.93 9.93
C MET A 442 24.84 2.84 9.55
N ARG A 443 24.74 4.15 9.76
CA ARG A 443 25.88 5.07 9.50
C ARG A 443 27.06 4.87 10.44
N ASP A 444 26.82 4.42 11.67
CA ASP A 444 27.87 4.05 12.62
C ASP A 444 28.54 2.74 12.19
N TYR A 445 27.74 1.78 11.69
CA TYR A 445 28.24 0.56 11.06
C TYR A 445 29.14 0.87 9.87
N ASP A 446 28.68 1.65 8.89
CA ASP A 446 29.46 2.00 7.69
C ASP A 446 30.80 2.65 8.05
N ARG A 447 30.77 3.58 9.01
CA ARG A 447 31.99 4.23 9.51
C ARG A 447 32.95 3.23 10.12
N ALA A 448 32.43 2.29 10.91
CA ALA A 448 33.22 1.29 11.62
C ALA A 448 33.76 0.19 10.69
N SER A 449 33.06 -0.10 9.58
CA SER A 449 33.45 -1.07 8.55
C SER A 449 34.30 -0.46 7.43
N HIS A 450 34.51 0.86 7.42
CA HIS A 450 35.10 1.61 6.31
C HIS A 450 34.33 1.50 4.99
N SER A 451 33.04 1.18 5.04
CA SER A 451 32.14 1.23 3.89
C SER A 451 31.79 2.68 3.52
N LEU A 452 31.24 2.88 2.32
CA LEU A 452 30.65 4.16 1.96
C LEU A 452 29.47 4.44 2.89
N LYS A 453 29.58 5.55 3.64
CA LYS A 453 28.55 5.97 4.59
C LYS A 453 27.26 6.32 3.85
N GLN A 454 26.20 5.61 4.18
CA GLN A 454 24.87 5.87 3.63
C GLN A 454 24.25 7.16 4.16
N GLY A 455 23.58 7.90 3.28
CA GLY A 455 23.02 9.22 3.51
C GLY A 455 21.50 9.24 3.49
N SER A 456 20.97 9.84 2.42
CA SER A 456 19.55 9.91 2.14
C SER A 456 19.34 9.60 0.67
N GLU A 457 18.31 8.83 0.37
CA GLU A 457 17.80 8.64 -0.99
C GLU A 457 16.65 9.61 -1.19
N ASN A 458 16.61 10.27 -2.35
CA ASN A 458 15.48 11.11 -2.73
C ASN A 458 14.92 10.58 -4.05
N HIS A 459 13.61 10.63 -4.22
CA HIS A 459 12.98 10.34 -5.50
C HIS A 459 11.98 11.43 -5.88
N LEU A 460 11.82 11.64 -7.17
CA LEU A 460 10.79 12.49 -7.77
C LEU A 460 10.00 11.63 -8.75
N GLU A 461 8.68 11.77 -8.76
CA GLU A 461 7.80 11.11 -9.71
C GLU A 461 6.90 12.13 -10.42
N LEU A 462 6.84 12.05 -11.75
CA LEU A 462 5.89 12.78 -12.59
C LEU A 462 5.03 11.78 -13.34
N THR A 463 3.73 11.82 -13.09
CA THR A 463 2.81 10.79 -13.60
C THR A 463 1.52 11.38 -14.14
N TYR A 464 0.89 10.67 -15.09
CA TYR A 464 -0.40 11.06 -15.68
C TYR A 464 -1.35 9.87 -15.79
N GLN A 465 -2.34 9.78 -14.91
CA GLN A 465 -3.36 8.72 -14.96
C GLN A 465 -4.47 9.09 -15.95
N ALA A 466 -4.52 8.36 -17.07
CA ALA A 466 -5.46 8.54 -18.14
C ALA A 466 -6.54 7.44 -18.13
N GLN A 467 -7.80 7.80 -17.90
CA GLN A 467 -8.90 6.85 -18.11
C GLN A 467 -9.18 6.73 -19.62
N VAL A 468 -8.72 5.67 -20.27
CA VAL A 468 -8.90 5.47 -21.72
C VAL A 468 -10.32 4.99 -22.01
N THR A 469 -10.78 4.03 -21.21
CA THR A 469 -12.17 3.56 -21.16
C THR A 469 -12.57 3.37 -19.69
N PRO A 470 -13.86 3.16 -19.37
CA PRO A 470 -14.25 2.86 -17.99
C PRO A 470 -13.53 1.67 -17.34
N TRP A 471 -13.01 0.73 -18.14
CA TRP A 471 -12.33 -0.49 -17.70
C TRP A 471 -10.82 -0.50 -17.99
N LEU A 472 -10.25 0.53 -18.62
CA LEU A 472 -8.83 0.63 -18.98
C LEU A 472 -8.25 1.98 -18.55
N VAL A 473 -7.25 1.92 -17.69
CA VAL A 473 -6.43 3.06 -17.30
C VAL A 473 -5.00 2.86 -17.80
N LEU A 474 -4.44 3.92 -18.38
CA LEU A 474 -3.04 3.99 -18.78
C LEU A 474 -2.36 5.10 -18.00
N GLN A 475 -1.17 4.84 -17.46
CA GLN A 475 -0.43 5.79 -16.65
C GLN A 475 1.05 5.79 -17.07
N PRO A 476 1.45 6.66 -18.02
CA PRO A 476 2.86 6.94 -18.25
C PRO A 476 3.48 7.60 -17.02
N ASP A 477 4.73 7.24 -16.77
CA ASP A 477 5.44 7.58 -15.56
C ASP A 477 6.91 7.94 -15.82
N PHE A 478 7.42 8.88 -15.04
CA PHE A 478 8.84 9.21 -15.01
C PHE A 478 9.28 9.37 -13.55
N GLN A 479 10.33 8.66 -13.19
CA GLN A 479 10.96 8.76 -11.88
C GLN A 479 12.43 9.12 -12.01
N TYR A 480 12.91 9.94 -11.07
CA TYR A 480 14.32 10.23 -10.91
C TYR A 480 14.73 9.99 -9.46
N VAL A 481 15.71 9.12 -9.26
CA VAL A 481 16.25 8.80 -7.94
C VAL A 481 17.65 9.39 -7.80
N TRP A 482 17.84 10.20 -6.76
CA TRP A 482 19.14 10.74 -6.37
C TRP A 482 19.70 9.94 -5.21
N HIS A 483 20.99 9.61 -5.31
CA HIS A 483 21.72 8.84 -4.30
C HIS A 483 20.99 7.52 -3.94
N PRO A 484 20.77 6.59 -4.90
CA PRO A 484 20.13 5.30 -4.63
C PRO A 484 20.75 4.57 -3.43
N SER A 485 19.89 4.01 -2.58
CA SER A 485 20.20 3.44 -1.25
C SER A 485 21.06 4.34 -0.37
N GLY A 486 20.95 5.65 -0.55
CA GLY A 486 21.75 6.64 0.18
C GLY A 486 23.24 6.61 -0.16
N ASP A 487 23.64 6.41 -1.42
CA ASP A 487 25.05 6.37 -1.87
C ASP A 487 25.86 5.13 -1.47
N VAL A 488 25.23 3.97 -1.51
CA VAL A 488 25.95 2.69 -1.35
C VAL A 488 27.02 2.49 -2.41
N GLN A 489 27.94 1.58 -2.11
CA GLN A 489 28.92 1.12 -3.08
C GLN A 489 28.26 0.36 -4.22
N ASP A 490 28.62 0.75 -5.44
CA ASP A 490 28.26 0.04 -6.65
C ASP A 490 28.98 -1.32 -6.69
N PRO A 491 28.24 -2.44 -6.69
CA PRO A 491 28.81 -3.78 -6.58
C PRO A 491 29.69 -4.16 -7.78
N ARG A 492 29.59 -3.45 -8.92
CA ARG A 492 30.44 -3.67 -10.10
C ARG A 492 31.90 -3.33 -9.87
N TYR A 493 32.18 -2.47 -8.89
CA TYR A 493 33.52 -1.92 -8.68
C TYR A 493 34.08 -2.33 -7.32
N ALA A 494 35.28 -2.90 -7.34
CA ALA A 494 36.03 -3.19 -6.12
C ALA A 494 36.51 -1.92 -5.39
N THR A 495 36.54 -0.78 -6.09
CA THR A 495 36.81 0.55 -5.51
C THR A 495 35.52 1.15 -4.94
N PRO A 496 35.61 2.05 -3.94
CA PRO A 496 34.45 2.71 -3.32
C PRO A 496 33.83 3.76 -4.27
N ARG A 497 33.21 3.26 -5.35
CA ARG A 497 32.41 4.02 -6.30
C ARG A 497 30.95 3.88 -5.91
N ARG A 498 30.23 5.00 -5.93
CA ARG A 498 28.80 5.05 -5.61
C ARG A 498 27.96 4.61 -6.79
N VAL A 499 26.78 4.05 -6.50
CA VAL A 499 25.72 3.88 -7.50
C VAL A 499 25.36 5.26 -8.05
N GLY A 500 25.17 5.36 -9.37
CA GLY A 500 24.81 6.62 -10.03
C GLY A 500 23.29 6.84 -9.99
N ASP A 501 22.88 8.10 -10.04
CA ASP A 501 21.46 8.49 -10.09
C ASP A 501 20.71 7.84 -11.26
N GLU A 502 19.44 7.54 -11.02
CA GLU A 502 18.62 6.69 -11.86
C GLU A 502 17.47 7.48 -12.48
N ALA A 503 17.29 7.32 -13.79
CA ALA A 503 16.24 7.97 -14.56
C ALA A 503 15.39 6.88 -15.19
N VAL A 504 14.21 6.66 -14.62
CA VAL A 504 13.34 5.53 -14.90
C VAL A 504 12.08 6.02 -15.60
N PHE A 505 11.72 5.32 -16.68
CA PHE A 505 10.51 5.60 -17.46
C PHE A 505 9.60 4.39 -17.38
N GLY A 506 8.32 4.64 -17.18
CA GLY A 506 7.30 3.60 -17.01
C GLY A 506 6.08 3.82 -17.87
N ILE A 507 5.42 2.73 -18.20
CA ILE A 507 4.01 2.73 -18.60
C ILE A 507 3.32 1.67 -17.76
N HIS A 508 2.41 2.11 -16.91
CA HIS A 508 1.52 1.28 -16.12
C HIS A 508 0.15 1.18 -16.80
N THR A 509 -0.44 0.00 -16.79
CA THR A 509 -1.80 -0.24 -17.28
C THR A 509 -2.59 -0.98 -16.21
N ASN A 510 -3.83 -0.54 -15.95
CA ASN A 510 -4.79 -1.28 -15.13
C ASN A 510 -6.03 -1.61 -15.97
N VAL A 511 -6.40 -2.89 -16.00
CA VAL A 511 -7.56 -3.42 -16.71
C VAL A 511 -8.50 -4.11 -15.72
N THR A 512 -9.75 -3.65 -15.68
CA THR A 512 -10.83 -4.31 -14.94
C THR A 512 -11.63 -5.18 -15.90
N PHE A 513 -11.65 -6.49 -15.68
CA PHE A 513 -12.41 -7.45 -16.50
C PHE A 513 -13.84 -7.60 -16.03
#